data_AF-A0A9D9T4Q8-F1
#
_entry.id   AF-A0A9D9T4Q8-F1
#
_cell.length_a   1.000
_cell.length_b   1.000
_cell.length_c   1.000
_cell.angle_alpha   90.00
_cell.angle_beta   90.00
_cell.angle_gamma   90.00
#
_symmetry.space_group_name_H-M   'P 1'
#
loop_
_entity.id
_entity.type
_entity.pdbx_description
1 polymer ?
#
loop_
_entity_poly.entity_id
_entity_poly.type
_entity_poly.pdbx_seq_one_letter_code
_entity_poly.pdbx_strand_id
1 'polypeptide(L)'
;MKKLVSVLIICLATSIASFAQIAVQPGMTPASLVQNILVGNGVTASNVRYNNSLTNANVPQNNVAMFVANGTTFPISSGILITTGHATGAAGPNASGSFSFNNPARQLCLLILI
;
A
#
# COMPACT_ATOMS: atom_id res chain seq x y z
N MET A 1 -32.47 -31.80 -5.60
CA MET A 1 -31.46 -31.87 -4.52
C MET A 1 -30.02 -31.70 -5.02
N LYS A 2 -29.59 -32.40 -6.08
CA LYS A 2 -28.23 -32.29 -6.65
C LYS A 2 -27.83 -30.86 -7.09
N LYS A 3 -28.77 -30.09 -7.66
CA LYS A 3 -28.53 -28.68 -8.04
C LYS A 3 -28.33 -27.74 -6.84
N LEU A 4 -29.01 -27.99 -5.71
CA LEU A 4 -28.84 -27.21 -4.48
C LEU A 4 -27.49 -27.49 -3.81
N VAL A 5 -27.06 -28.75 -3.80
CA VAL A 5 -25.72 -29.14 -3.30
C VAL A 5 -24.63 -28.50 -4.14
N SER A 6 -24.78 -28.48 -5.46
CA SER A 6 -23.81 -27.82 -6.36
C SER A 6 -23.70 -26.31 -6.11
N VAL A 7 -24.81 -25.61 -5.84
CA VAL A 7 -24.80 -24.17 -5.54
C VAL A 7 -24.15 -23.90 -4.18
N LEU A 8 -24.44 -24.72 -3.17
CA LEU A 8 -23.84 -24.59 -1.83
C LEU A 8 -22.32 -24.77 -1.87
N ILE A 9 -21.81 -25.72 -2.66
CA ILE A 9 -20.37 -25.95 -2.85
C ILE A 9 -19.70 -24.73 -3.52
N ILE A 10 -20.35 -24.12 -4.51
CA ILE A 10 -19.83 -22.92 -5.20
C ILE A 10 -19.81 -21.70 -4.26
N CYS A 11 -20.85 -21.50 -3.45
CA CYS A 11 -20.89 -20.42 -2.46
C CYS A 11 -19.83 -20.60 -1.35
N LEU A 12 -19.62 -21.83 -0.88
CA LEU A 12 -18.62 -22.10 0.16
C LEU A 12 -17.19 -21.98 -0.38
N ALA A 13 -16.96 -22.29 -1.66
CA ALA A 13 -15.68 -22.11 -2.33
C ALA A 13 -15.30 -20.63 -2.53
N THR A 14 -16.28 -19.72 -2.63
CA THR A 14 -16.04 -18.29 -2.86
C THR A 14 -15.84 -17.49 -1.56
N SER A 15 -16.32 -17.98 -0.41
CA SER A 15 -16.13 -17.31 0.89
C SER A 15 -14.71 -17.34 1.45
N ILE A 16 -13.83 -18.22 0.92
CA ILE A 16 -12.50 -18.48 1.50
C ILE A 16 -11.39 -17.59 0.92
N ALA A 17 -11.70 -16.73 -0.06
CA ALA A 17 -10.66 -16.09 -0.89
C ALA A 17 -10.76 -14.57 -1.04
N SER A 18 -11.76 -13.87 -0.50
CA SER A 18 -11.86 -12.41 -0.66
C SER A 18 -11.17 -11.66 0.49
N PHE A 19 -9.94 -11.26 0.24
CA PHE A 19 -9.15 -10.36 1.07
C PHE A 19 -9.43 -8.92 0.64
N ALA A 20 -10.20 -8.17 1.44
CA ALA A 20 -10.60 -6.78 1.17
C ALA A 20 -9.58 -5.76 1.71
N GLN A 21 -8.28 -6.08 1.74
CA GLN A 21 -7.23 -5.17 2.18
C GLN A 21 -6.58 -4.42 1.01
N ILE A 22 -5.91 -3.31 1.32
CA ILE A 22 -5.19 -2.52 0.32
C ILE A 22 -3.96 -3.29 -0.21
N ALA A 23 -3.68 -3.14 -1.50
CA ALA A 23 -2.45 -3.61 -2.10
C ALA A 23 -1.34 -2.57 -1.93
N VAL A 24 -0.18 -2.97 -1.43
CA VAL A 24 0.99 -2.09 -1.27
C VAL A 24 2.04 -2.39 -2.34
N GLN A 25 2.49 -1.36 -3.04
CA GLN A 25 3.47 -1.44 -4.13
C GLN A 25 4.74 -0.66 -3.76
N PRO A 26 5.76 -1.34 -3.19
CA PRO A 26 7.06 -0.72 -2.87
C PRO A 26 7.94 -0.59 -4.12
N GLY A 27 9.10 0.05 -3.96
CA GLY A 27 10.15 0.10 -5.00
C GLY A 27 10.13 1.35 -5.89
N MET A 28 9.16 2.23 -5.70
CA MET A 28 9.13 3.54 -6.36
C MET A 28 9.97 4.57 -5.58
N THR A 29 10.51 5.55 -6.29
CA THR A 29 11.22 6.67 -5.68
C THR A 29 10.20 7.66 -5.08
N PRO A 30 10.54 8.35 -3.97
CA PRO A 30 9.67 9.40 -3.42
C PRO A 30 9.30 10.47 -4.46
N ALA A 31 10.23 10.87 -5.32
CA ALA A 31 9.97 11.84 -6.39
C ALA A 31 8.92 11.34 -7.39
N SER A 32 9.03 10.09 -7.85
CA SER A 32 8.05 9.51 -8.78
C SER A 32 6.69 9.33 -8.14
N LEU A 33 6.64 8.98 -6.85
CA LEU A 33 5.38 8.88 -6.12
C LEU A 33 4.68 10.23 -6.00
N VAL A 34 5.41 11.29 -5.61
CA VAL A 34 4.84 12.64 -5.57
C VAL A 34 4.32 13.04 -6.95
N GLN A 35 5.14 12.89 -7.99
CA GLN A 35 4.79 13.31 -9.35
C GLN A 35 3.58 12.56 -9.92
N ASN A 36 3.53 11.24 -9.75
CA ASN A 36 2.55 10.41 -10.45
C ASN A 36 1.29 10.14 -9.60
N ILE A 37 1.41 10.17 -8.27
CA ILE A 37 0.31 9.80 -7.35
C ILE A 37 -0.29 11.02 -6.66
N LEU A 38 0.51 12.02 -6.24
CA LEU A 38 -0.04 13.18 -5.51
C LEU A 38 -0.50 14.32 -6.41
N VAL A 39 0.36 14.75 -7.34
CA VAL A 39 0.04 15.89 -8.23
C VAL A 39 -0.58 15.47 -9.55
N GLY A 40 -0.18 14.32 -10.09
CA GLY A 40 -0.74 13.78 -11.33
C GLY A 40 -0.35 14.60 -12.57
N ASN A 41 -1.12 14.42 -13.64
CA ASN A 41 -0.84 15.02 -14.95
C ASN A 41 -1.12 16.53 -14.96
N GLY A 42 -0.28 17.28 -15.66
CA GLY A 42 -0.45 18.73 -15.85
C GLY A 42 0.17 19.60 -14.77
N VAL A 43 0.77 19.02 -13.73
CA VAL A 43 1.50 19.75 -12.68
C VAL A 43 2.86 19.08 -12.47
N THR A 44 3.94 19.86 -12.53
CA THR A 44 5.29 19.37 -12.25
C THR A 44 5.67 19.64 -10.81
N ALA A 45 5.91 18.59 -10.04
CA ALA A 45 6.49 18.72 -8.71
C ALA A 45 7.99 19.02 -8.83
N SER A 46 8.45 20.07 -8.16
CA SER A 46 9.87 20.41 -8.08
C SER A 46 10.35 20.41 -6.64
N ASN A 47 11.67 20.28 -6.45
CA ASN A 47 12.32 20.33 -5.15
C ASN A 47 11.81 19.28 -4.13
N VAL A 48 11.47 18.08 -4.61
CA VAL A 48 11.08 16.95 -3.76
C VAL A 48 12.31 16.48 -2.97
N ARG A 49 12.21 16.51 -1.63
CA ARG A 49 13.27 16.06 -0.73
C ARG A 49 12.78 14.93 0.15
N TYR A 50 13.65 13.94 0.36
CA TYR A 50 13.43 12.86 1.31
C TYR A 50 14.47 12.96 2.42
N ASN A 51 14.03 13.14 3.68
CA ASN A 51 14.90 13.38 4.84
C ASN A 51 15.98 14.45 4.57
N ASN A 52 15.53 15.62 4.07
CA ASN A 52 16.39 16.74 3.69
C ASN A 52 17.41 16.46 2.56
N SER A 53 17.29 15.34 1.84
CA SER A 53 18.15 14.98 0.71
C SER A 53 17.37 14.93 -0.61
N LEU A 54 17.88 15.66 -1.61
CA LEU A 54 17.39 15.60 -3.00
C LEU A 54 17.79 14.28 -3.68
N THR A 55 18.98 13.77 -3.37
CA THR A 55 19.47 12.50 -3.93
C THR A 55 18.62 11.33 -3.47
N ASN A 56 18.28 11.29 -2.17
CA ASN A 56 17.48 10.18 -1.62
C ASN A 56 16.03 10.19 -2.12
N ALA A 57 15.51 11.35 -2.57
CA ALA A 57 14.20 11.43 -3.20
C ALA A 57 14.14 10.70 -4.56
N ASN A 58 15.30 10.48 -5.20
CA ASN A 58 15.43 9.81 -6.49
C ASN A 58 15.87 8.34 -6.35
N VAL A 59 15.97 7.82 -5.13
CA VAL A 59 16.31 6.42 -4.85
C VAL A 59 15.11 5.75 -4.18
N PRO A 60 14.73 4.52 -4.55
CA PRO A 60 13.66 3.80 -3.87
C PRO A 60 13.90 3.72 -2.36
N GLN A 61 12.86 4.01 -1.58
CA GLN A 61 12.91 3.94 -0.12
C GLN A 61 11.97 2.84 0.36
N ASN A 62 12.45 1.96 1.23
CA ASN A 62 11.68 0.81 1.73
C ASN A 62 10.44 1.21 2.52
N ASN A 63 10.46 2.41 3.08
CA ASN A 63 9.44 2.93 3.96
C ASN A 63 8.45 3.86 3.26
N VAL A 64 8.59 4.07 1.96
CA VAL A 64 7.67 4.83 1.12
C VAL A 64 7.15 3.94 0.00
N ALA A 65 5.84 3.87 -0.19
CA ALA A 65 5.21 3.06 -1.23
C ALA A 65 3.91 3.67 -1.71
N MET A 66 3.37 3.14 -2.81
CA MET A 66 1.98 3.39 -3.20
C MET A 66 1.07 2.35 -2.53
N PHE A 67 -0.17 2.74 -2.23
CA PHE A 67 -1.25 1.78 -2.00
C PHE A 67 -2.35 1.91 -3.05
N VAL A 68 -3.07 0.81 -3.27
CA VAL A 68 -4.29 0.75 -4.08
C VAL A 68 -5.35 -0.05 -3.33
N ALA A 69 -6.53 0.53 -3.18
CA ALA A 69 -7.71 -0.09 -2.58
C ALA A 69 -8.54 -0.82 -3.65
N ASN A 70 -8.01 -1.93 -4.17
CA ASN A 70 -8.70 -2.73 -5.18
C ASN A 70 -9.65 -3.75 -4.51
N GLY A 71 -10.96 -3.60 -4.72
CA GLY A 71 -11.97 -4.53 -4.17
C GLY A 71 -12.15 -4.42 -2.66
N THR A 72 -11.75 -3.29 -2.05
CA THR A 72 -11.85 -3.03 -0.61
C THR A 72 -12.94 -2.00 -0.30
N THR A 73 -13.38 -1.91 0.96
CA THR A 73 -14.23 -0.81 1.45
C THR A 73 -13.44 0.42 1.89
N PHE A 74 -12.13 0.45 1.65
CA PHE A 74 -11.29 1.58 2.03
C PHE A 74 -11.70 2.84 1.23
N PRO A 75 -11.94 3.99 1.89
CA PRO A 75 -12.59 5.14 1.27
C PRO A 75 -11.71 5.89 0.24
N ILE A 76 -10.43 5.54 0.11
CA ILE A 76 -9.49 6.15 -0.84
C ILE A 76 -9.01 5.09 -1.82
N SER A 77 -9.14 5.34 -3.13
CA SER A 77 -8.78 4.33 -4.14
C SER A 77 -7.28 4.06 -4.21
N SER A 78 -6.43 5.07 -3.99
CA SER A 78 -4.98 4.95 -4.03
C SER A 78 -4.30 6.16 -3.39
N GLY A 79 -3.04 6.01 -2.99
CA GLY A 79 -2.26 7.10 -2.42
C GLY A 79 -0.84 6.67 -2.05
N ILE A 80 -0.16 7.50 -1.27
CA ILE A 80 1.20 7.23 -0.78
C ILE A 80 1.15 6.78 0.67
N LEU A 81 1.86 5.70 0.96
CA LEU A 81 2.20 5.25 2.30
C LEU A 81 3.58 5.78 2.68
N ILE A 82 3.67 6.44 3.83
CA ILE A 82 4.94 6.73 4.49
C ILE A 82 4.92 5.99 5.83
N THR A 83 5.95 5.21 6.07
CA THR A 83 6.07 4.44 7.31
C THR A 83 7.43 4.73 7.91
N THR A 84 7.61 4.44 9.19
CA THR A 84 8.96 4.45 9.78
C THR A 84 9.71 3.15 9.53
N GLY A 85 9.01 2.11 9.04
CA GLY A 85 9.51 0.74 8.81
C GLY A 85 9.35 0.36 7.35
N HIS A 86 9.22 -0.93 7.00
CA HIS A 86 8.92 -1.27 5.60
C HIS A 86 7.45 -1.01 5.27
N ALA A 87 7.18 -0.37 4.13
CA ALA A 87 5.83 0.02 3.75
C ALA A 87 4.91 -1.19 3.50
N THR A 88 5.47 -2.35 3.10
CA THR A 88 4.74 -3.60 2.87
C THR A 88 4.06 -4.15 4.14
N GLY A 89 4.48 -3.71 5.33
CA GLY A 89 3.79 -4.04 6.58
C GLY A 89 2.40 -3.39 6.73
N ALA A 90 2.01 -2.49 5.82
CA ALA A 90 0.71 -1.81 5.87
C ALA A 90 -0.44 -2.58 5.19
N ALA A 91 -0.15 -3.65 4.43
CA ALA A 91 -1.16 -4.33 3.60
C ALA A 91 -2.26 -5.08 4.39
N GLY A 92 -2.12 -5.30 5.70
CA GLY A 92 -3.14 -6.00 6.50
C GLY A 92 -3.25 -7.51 6.19
N PRO A 93 -4.08 -8.28 6.92
CA PRO A 93 -4.91 -7.87 8.06
C PRO A 93 -4.12 -7.62 9.36
N ASN A 94 -2.79 -7.70 9.35
CA ASN A 94 -1.90 -7.36 10.48
C ASN A 94 -2.37 -7.94 11.84
N ALA A 95 -2.91 -9.16 11.81
CA ALA A 95 -3.55 -9.81 12.96
C ALA A 95 -2.54 -10.41 13.98
N SER A 96 -1.24 -10.28 13.70
CA SER A 96 -0.14 -10.76 14.53
C SER A 96 0.84 -9.62 14.81
N GLY A 97 1.45 -9.63 16.00
CA GLY A 97 2.23 -8.50 16.52
C GLY A 97 3.64 -8.26 15.95
N SER A 98 4.01 -8.85 14.81
CA SER A 98 5.41 -8.79 14.32
C SER A 98 5.51 -8.73 12.80
N PHE A 99 6.45 -7.95 12.29
CA PHE A 99 6.81 -7.88 10.87
C PHE A 99 8.34 -7.92 10.70
N SER A 100 8.85 -8.94 10.00
CA SER A 100 10.29 -9.24 9.97
C SER A 100 11.10 -8.45 8.94
N PHE A 101 10.47 -7.86 7.93
CA PHE A 101 11.19 -7.08 6.89
C PHE A 101 11.45 -5.62 7.31
N ASN A 102 11.71 -5.36 8.59
CA ASN A 102 11.79 -4.01 9.15
C ASN A 102 13.22 -3.45 9.13
N ASN A 103 13.78 -3.17 7.94
CA ASN A 103 15.09 -2.51 7.82
C ASN A 103 14.96 -1.12 7.17
N PRO A 104 15.12 -0.01 7.93
CA PRO A 104 15.47 0.10 9.36
C PRO A 104 14.30 -0.15 10.35
N ALA A 105 14.62 -0.56 11.57
CA ALA A 105 13.72 -1.26 12.53
C ALA A 105 12.75 -0.41 13.38
N ARG A 106 12.01 0.54 12.81
CA ARG A 106 11.02 1.32 13.60
C ARG A 106 9.66 1.27 12.93
N GLN A 107 8.57 0.98 13.64
CA GLN A 107 7.23 0.86 13.02
C GLN A 107 6.23 1.85 13.62
N LEU A 108 5.90 2.87 12.83
CA LEU A 108 4.82 3.83 12.96
C LEU A 108 4.41 4.14 11.51
N CYS A 109 3.15 3.85 11.17
CA CYS A 109 2.61 4.17 9.85
C CYS A 109 2.11 5.62 9.88
N LEU A 110 2.67 6.50 9.06
CA LEU A 110 2.12 7.83 8.79
C LEU A 110 1.44 7.79 7.42
N LEU A 111 0.15 7.48 7.42
CA LEU A 111 -0.66 7.54 6.21
C LEU A 111 -0.90 9.01 5.85
N ILE A 112 -0.37 9.46 4.71
CA ILE A 112 -0.79 10.74 4.13
C ILE A 112 -2.04 10.44 3.30
N LEU A 113 -3.21 10.70 3.89
CA LEU A 113 -4.47 10.76 3.15
C LEU A 113 -4.51 12.10 2.41
N ILE A 114 -4.61 12.06 1.09
CA ILE A 114 -5.23 13.14 0.31
C ILE A 114 -6.37 12.56 -0.50
#